data_AF-A0AB39Y9T6-F1
#
_entry.id   AF-A0AB39Y9T6-F1
#
_cell.length_a   1.000
_cell.length_b   1.000
_cell.length_c   1.000
_cell.angle_alpha   90.00
_cell.angle_beta   90.00
_cell.angle_gamma   90.00
#
_symmetry.space_group_name_H-M   'P 1'
#
loop_
_entity.id
_entity.type
_entity.pdbx_description
1 polymer ?
#
loop_
_entity_poly.entity_id
_entity_poly.type
_entity_poly.pdbx_seq_one_letter_code
_entity_poly.pdbx_strand_id
1 'polypeptide(L)' 'MATLAERTETLRPVGVAPLLTTDQLMALYGVSNWTVNQWVQRGCPVEPTAFRGRRFDLGAVRAWMAGQQPAAA' A
#
# COMPACT_ATOMS: atom_id res chain seq x y z
N MET A 1 18.91 17.83 -9.87
CA MET A 1 17.75 17.05 -10.35
C MET A 1 17.03 16.52 -9.13
N ALA A 2 15.72 16.78 -8.98
CA ALA A 2 14.96 16.20 -7.87
C ALA A 2 14.94 14.67 -7.98
N THR A 3 15.22 14.00 -6.86
CA THR A 3 15.18 12.55 -6.72
C THR A 3 13.75 12.03 -6.78
N LEU A 4 13.58 10.71 -6.94
CA LEU A 4 12.25 10.09 -6.93
C LEU A 4 11.53 10.36 -5.59
N ALA A 5 12.24 10.30 -4.47
CA ALA A 5 11.70 10.55 -3.14
C ALA A 5 11.17 11.99 -2.97
N GLU A 6 11.90 12.98 -3.46
CA GLU A 6 11.48 14.40 -3.39
C GLU A 6 10.25 14.68 -4.27
N ARG A 7 10.15 14.03 -5.43
CA ARG A 7 8.97 14.13 -6.30
C ARG A 7 7.74 13.49 -5.65
N THR A 8 7.91 12.34 -4.98
CA THR A 8 6.85 11.68 -4.22
C THR A 8 6.37 12.53 -3.05
N GLU A 9 7.26 13.20 -2.33
CA GLU A 9 6.90 14.14 -1.25
C GLU A 9 6.07 15.32 -1.77
N THR A 10 6.53 15.93 -2.87
CA THR A 10 5.88 17.09 -3.49
C THR A 10 4.44 16.79 -3.92
N LEU A 11 4.19 15.55 -4.33
CA LEU A 11 2.90 15.09 -4.84
C LEU A 11 1.99 14.46 -3.78
N ARG A 12 2.52 14.17 -2.59
CA ARG A 12 1.79 13.64 -1.43
C ARG A 12 0.54 14.47 -1.06
N PRO A 13 0.59 15.82 -0.94
CA PRO A 13 -0.60 16.61 -0.61
C PRO A 13 -1.66 16.66 -1.71
N VAL A 14 -1.28 16.35 -2.96
CA VAL A 14 -2.21 16.23 -4.10
C VAL A 14 -2.81 14.82 -4.20
N GLY A 15 -2.42 13.90 -3.30
CA GLY A 15 -2.87 12.50 -3.30
C GLY A 15 -2.16 11.62 -4.31
N VAL A 16 -1.07 12.08 -4.95
CA VAL A 16 -0.28 11.28 -5.89
C VAL A 16 0.95 10.70 -5.19
N ALA A 17 0.74 10.02 -4.05
CA ALA A 17 1.69 8.98 -3.64
C ALA A 17 1.56 7.84 -4.65
N PRO A 18 2.66 7.21 -5.11
CA PRO A 18 2.56 6.15 -6.10
C PRO A 18 1.81 4.96 -5.49
N LEU A 19 0.59 4.72 -5.94
CA LEU A 19 -0.18 3.55 -5.55
C LEU A 19 0.54 2.28 -5.97
N LEU A 20 0.87 1.45 -4.98
CA LEU A 20 1.65 0.24 -5.20
C LEU A 20 0.81 -0.81 -5.94
N THR A 21 1.45 -1.54 -6.86
CA THR A 21 0.90 -2.80 -7.36
C THR A 21 0.98 -3.88 -6.28
N THR A 22 0.29 -4.99 -6.51
CA THR A 22 0.46 -6.22 -5.70
C THR A 22 1.93 -6.62 -5.60
N ASP A 23 2.66 -6.65 -6.72
CA ASP A 23 4.08 -7.08 -6.74
C ASP A 23 4.99 -6.13 -5.96
N GLN A 24 4.74 -4.82 -6.06
CA GLN A 24 5.49 -3.82 -5.30
C GLN A 24 5.20 -3.95 -3.79
N LEU A 25 3.95 -4.23 -3.42
CA LEU A 25 3.58 -4.45 -2.02
C LEU A 25 4.23 -5.74 -1.48
N MET A 26 4.23 -6.81 -2.26
CA MET A 26 4.90 -8.08 -1.93
C MET A 26 6.39 -7.88 -1.71
N ALA A 27 7.06 -7.18 -2.63
CA ALA A 27 8.49 -6.88 -2.52
C ALA A 27 8.80 -6.00 -1.30
N LEU A 28 7.95 -5.01 -1.01
CA LEU A 28 8.14 -4.10 0.12
C LEU A 28 8.03 -4.82 1.47
N TYR A 29 7.06 -5.73 1.63
CA TYR A 29 6.83 -6.45 2.89
C TYR A 29 7.47 -7.83 2.95
N GLY A 30 8.13 -8.29 1.88
CA GLY A 30 8.74 -9.62 1.80
C GLY A 30 7.72 -10.76 1.89
N VAL A 31 6.51 -10.56 1.33
CA VAL A 31 5.39 -11.51 1.45
C VAL A 31 4.96 -12.10 0.11
N SER A 32 4.26 -13.23 0.16
CA SER A 32 3.71 -13.88 -1.02
C SER A 32 2.43 -13.20 -1.54
N ASN A 33 2.07 -13.47 -2.80
CA ASN A 33 0.79 -13.03 -3.36
C ASN A 33 -0.41 -13.60 -2.58
N TRP A 34 -0.30 -14.84 -2.09
CA TRP A 34 -1.32 -15.44 -1.23
C TRP A 34 -1.55 -14.61 0.04
N THR A 35 -0.47 -14.15 0.68
CA THR A 35 -0.54 -13.28 1.87
C THR A 35 -1.25 -11.97 1.55
N VAL A 36 -0.92 -11.32 0.43
CA VAL A 36 -1.60 -10.07 0.02
C VAL A 36 -3.08 -10.32 -0.30
N ASN A 37 -3.43 -11.46 -0.90
CA ASN A 37 -4.83 -11.83 -1.11
C ASN A 37 -5.59 -12.00 0.21
N GLN A 38 -4.97 -12.62 1.21
CA GLN A 38 -5.53 -12.72 2.55
C GLN A 38 -5.73 -11.34 3.18
N TRP A 39 -4.79 -10.41 3.00
CA TRP A 39 -4.96 -9.04 3.48
C TRP A 39 -6.17 -8.36 2.86
N VAL A 40 -6.34 -8.46 1.55
CA VAL A 40 -7.50 -7.89 0.85
C VAL A 40 -8.81 -8.52 1.34
N GLN A 41 -8.84 -9.84 1.54
CA GLN A 41 -10.01 -10.53 2.12
C GLN A 41 -10.33 -10.06 3.54
N ARG A 42 -9.31 -9.66 4.31
CA ARG A 42 -9.44 -9.12 5.66
C ARG A 42 -9.72 -7.60 5.69
N GLY A 43 -9.95 -6.97 4.54
CA GLY A 43 -10.31 -5.56 4.45
C GLY A 43 -9.12 -4.60 4.34
N CYS A 44 -7.97 -5.06 3.86
CA CYS A 44 -6.86 -4.18 3.51
C CYS A 44 -7.31 -3.16 2.44
N PRO A 45 -7.04 -1.86 2.64
CA PRO A 45 -7.51 -0.82 1.74
C PRO A 45 -6.91 -0.96 0.34
N VAL A 46 -7.81 -0.97 -0.66
CA VAL A 46 -7.47 -1.00 -2.07
C VAL A 46 -8.14 0.19 -2.73
N GLU A 47 -7.36 0.99 -3.44
CA GLU A 47 -7.87 2.16 -4.15
C GLU A 47 -8.62 1.76 -5.41
N PRO A 48 -9.83 2.31 -5.65
CA PRO A 48 -10.57 2.07 -6.87
C PRO A 48 -9.86 2.75 -8.04
N THR A 49 -9.50 1.99 -9.06
CA THR A 49 -8.90 2.53 -10.29
C THR A 49 -9.72 2.22 -11.52
N ALA A 50 -9.69 3.11 -12.51
CA ALA A 50 -10.37 2.95 -13.79
C ALA A 50 -9.87 1.75 -14.62
N PHE A 51 -8.69 1.21 -14.28
CA PHE A 51 -8.09 0.06 -14.95
C PHE A 51 -8.20 -1.21 -14.09
N ARG A 52 -8.16 -2.38 -14.73
CA ARG A 52 -8.07 -3.66 -14.02
C ARG A 52 -6.76 -3.75 -13.25
N GLY A 53 -6.85 -3.85 -11.93
CA GLY A 53 -5.71 -4.10 -11.06
C GLY A 53 -5.93 -3.55 -9.66
N ARG A 54 -5.27 -4.16 -8.67
CA ARG A 54 -5.29 -3.64 -7.30
C ARG A 54 -4.20 -2.58 -7.15
N ARG A 55 -4.55 -1.53 -6.43
CA ARG A 55 -3.68 -0.41 -6.11
C ARG A 55 -3.74 -0.12 -4.63
N PHE A 56 -2.58 0.00 -4.02
CA PHE A 56 -2.46 0.11 -2.57
C PHE A 56 -1.81 1.45 -2.23
N ASP A 57 -2.52 2.27 -1.45
CA ASP A 57 -1.89 3.39 -0.78
C ASP A 57 -1.06 2.87 0.41
N LEU A 58 0.23 3.21 0.42
CA LEU A 58 1.14 2.71 1.45
C LEU A 58 0.78 3.23 2.85
N GLY A 59 0.27 4.46 2.96
CA GLY A 59 -0.14 5.05 4.22
C GLY A 59 -1.36 4.31 4.81
N ALA A 60 -2.39 4.10 3.99
CA ALA A 60 -3.59 3.37 4.37
C ALA A 60 -3.28 1.92 4.76
N VAL A 61 -2.43 1.24 3.99
CA VAL A 61 -2.01 -0.15 4.31
C VAL A 61 -1.23 -0.21 5.63
N ARG A 62 -0.35 0.76 5.91
CA ARG A 62 0.38 0.85 7.19
C ARG A 62 -0.58 1.10 8.36
N ALA A 63 -1.53 2.01 8.21
CA ALA A 63 -2.53 2.30 9.24
C ALA A 63 -3.41 1.07 9.53
N TRP A 64 -3.83 0.37 8.48
CA TRP A 64 -4.60 -0.88 8.59
C TRP A 64 -3.81 -2.00 9.27
N MET A 65 -2.51 -2.15 8.99
CA MET A 65 -1.66 -3.11 9.69
C MET A 65 -1.45 -2.76 11.16
N ALA A 66 -1.23 -1.48 11.48
CA ALA A 66 -1.05 -1.01 12.85
C ALA A 66 -2.28 -1.33 13.73
N GLY A 67 -3.50 -1.29 13.17
CA GLY A 67 -4.73 -1.65 13.88
C GLY A 67 -4.96 -3.17 14.06
N GLN A 68 -4.18 -4.02 13.41
CA GLN A 68 -4.32 -5.48 13.48
C GLN A 68 -3.22 -6.17 14.27
N GLN A 69 -2.15 -5.46 14.62
CA GLN A 69 -1.14 -6.02 15.49
C GLN A 69 -1.81 -6.29 16.84
N PRO A 70 -1.91 -7.55 17.30
CA PRO A 70 -2.46 -7.80 18.62
C PRO A 70 -1.62 -7.00 19.61
N ALA A 71 -2.28 -6.23 20.48
CA ALA A 71 -1.62 -5.62 21.62
C ALA A 71 -0.87 -6.76 22.32
N ALA A 72 0.46 -6.76 22.21
CA ALA A 72 1.28 -7.79 22.82
C ALA A 72 0.98 -7.75 24.33
N ALA A 73 0.31 -8.80 24.81
CA ALA A 73 -0.01 -9.01 26.21
C ALA A 73 1.21 -9.54 26.97
#